data_AF-A0A4Q8QNF6-F1
#
_entry.id   AF-A0A4Q8QNF6-F1
#
_cell.length_a   1.000
_cell.length_b   1.000
_cell.length_c   1.000
_cell.angle_alpha   90.00
_cell.angle_beta   90.00
_cell.angle_gamma   90.00
#
_symmetry.space_group_name_H-M   'P 1'
#
loop_
_entity.id
_entity.type
_entity.pdbx_description
1 polymer ?
#
loop_
_entity_poly.entity_id
_entity_poly.type
_entity_poly.pdbx_seq_one_letter_code
_entity_poly.pdbx_strand_id
1 'polypeptide(L)'
;LPAVPQRGSLVFDDPAIDRVNGSVQTPLGRAAHVELHGRLADGSSVDNPVIETALQINGGSLQDVHPVLATPFDADIRTKISGLKDFTPKPWPERFREIQAAGGHVEIVQSRIQQGEMIAISAGTLSLNANGRIEGELQMTVTGLERVIPALGIEKMLEEGVPQSTLDRVAPGVKTQDLNNLFGALDRAIPGLGKVVKQNANVGVAASINSLGSEAMLEGKKARSFPLRFVDGAVLLGPIKVGQIPPLF
;
A
#
# COMPACT_ATOMS: atom_id res chain seq x y z
N LEU A 1 30.48 25.45 14.37
CA LEU A 1 29.06 25.00 14.29
C LEU A 1 29.03 23.54 14.73
N PRO A 2 28.03 23.07 15.50
CA PRO A 2 27.90 21.65 15.80
C PRO A 2 27.81 20.85 14.50
N ALA A 3 28.46 19.69 14.45
CA ALA A 3 28.48 18.82 13.29
C ALA A 3 27.06 18.38 12.91
N VAL A 4 26.80 18.18 11.61
CA VAL A 4 25.53 17.62 11.12
C VAL A 4 25.33 16.25 11.80
N PRO A 5 24.15 15.99 12.41
CA PRO A 5 23.88 14.70 13.05
C PRO A 5 24.10 13.55 12.08
N GLN A 6 25.05 12.67 12.41
CA GLN A 6 25.40 11.50 11.60
C GLN A 6 24.37 10.37 11.75
N ARG A 7 23.69 10.34 12.89
CA ARG A 7 22.65 9.35 13.25
C ARG A 7 21.62 9.96 14.19
N GLY A 8 20.40 9.42 14.13
CA GLY A 8 19.30 9.73 15.03
C GLY A 8 18.48 8.48 15.31
N SER A 9 17.78 8.46 16.44
CA SER A 9 16.90 7.35 16.79
C SER A 9 15.70 7.86 17.57
N LEU A 10 14.53 7.29 17.27
CA LEU A 10 13.27 7.50 17.98
C LEU A 10 12.80 6.13 18.46
N VAL A 11 12.46 6.01 19.74
CA VAL A 11 12.00 4.76 20.33
C VAL A 11 10.80 5.07 21.22
N PHE A 12 9.72 4.34 21.03
CA PHE A 12 8.49 4.48 21.78
C PHE A 12 7.99 3.11 22.24
N ASP A 13 7.74 2.99 23.54
CA ASP A 13 7.02 1.87 24.12
C ASP A 13 5.55 2.25 24.29
N ASP A 14 4.67 1.31 23.96
CA ASP A 14 3.21 1.46 23.97
C ASP A 14 2.67 2.77 23.32
N PRO A 15 3.16 3.19 22.13
CA PRO A 15 2.71 4.43 21.52
C PRO A 15 1.23 4.38 21.14
N ALA A 16 0.53 5.48 21.43
CA ALA A 16 -0.87 5.66 21.07
C ALA A 16 -1.06 6.95 20.27
N ILE A 17 -1.83 6.84 19.19
CA ILE A 17 -2.28 7.99 18.38
C ILE A 17 -3.79 8.02 18.42
N ASP A 18 -4.34 9.15 18.85
CA ASP A 18 -5.78 9.40 18.92
C ASP A 18 -6.17 10.58 18.03
N ARG A 19 -7.28 10.43 17.30
CA ARG A 19 -7.95 11.55 16.65
C ARG A 19 -8.70 12.31 17.73
N VAL A 20 -8.35 13.58 17.90
CA VAL A 20 -9.09 14.47 18.80
C VAL A 20 -10.05 15.31 17.96
N ASN A 21 -11.35 15.19 18.23
CA ASN A 21 -12.38 16.04 17.64
C ASN A 21 -13.23 16.65 18.77
N GLY A 22 -12.92 17.89 19.15
CA GLY A 22 -13.48 18.51 20.35
C GLY A 22 -13.05 17.74 21.62
N SER A 23 -14.02 17.24 22.38
CA SER A 23 -13.79 16.41 23.57
C SER A 23 -13.73 14.91 23.28
N VAL A 24 -14.00 14.48 22.05
CA VAL A 24 -14.00 13.06 21.68
C VAL A 24 -12.61 12.66 21.21
N GLN A 25 -12.07 11.61 21.82
CA GLN A 25 -10.84 10.94 21.40
C GLN A 25 -11.18 9.59 20.78
N THR A 26 -10.77 9.37 19.54
CA THR A 26 -10.95 8.11 18.83
C THR A 26 -9.59 7.48 18.55
N PRO A 27 -9.36 6.22 18.98
CA PRO A 27 -8.14 5.49 18.66
C PRO A 27 -7.87 5.43 17.16
N LEU A 28 -6.70 5.90 16.72
CA LEU A 28 -6.24 5.78 15.34
C LEU A 28 -5.13 4.75 15.19
N GLY A 29 -4.18 4.74 16.12
CA GLY A 29 -3.01 3.88 16.03
C GLY A 29 -2.57 3.42 17.39
N ARG A 30 -2.16 2.16 17.48
CA ARG A 30 -1.55 1.55 18.65
C ARG A 30 -0.39 0.67 18.21
N ALA A 31 0.65 0.56 19.03
CA ALA A 31 1.66 -0.48 18.91
C ALA A 31 2.17 -0.83 20.31
N ALA A 32 2.78 -2.00 20.47
CA ALA A 32 3.51 -2.34 21.68
C ALA A 32 4.89 -1.67 21.70
N HIS A 33 5.52 -1.55 20.53
CA HIS A 33 6.83 -0.92 20.38
C HIS A 33 7.00 -0.35 18.98
N VAL A 34 7.64 0.82 18.87
CA VAL A 34 8.07 1.41 17.60
C VAL A 34 9.46 2.00 17.77
N GLU A 35 10.39 1.57 16.92
CA GLU A 35 11.71 2.18 16.82
C GLU A 35 12.01 2.60 15.38
N LEU A 36 12.59 3.79 15.23
CA LEU A 36 13.06 4.34 13.96
C LEU A 36 14.49 4.82 14.14
N HIS A 37 15.42 4.22 13.41
CA HIS A 37 16.80 4.64 13.33
C HIS A 37 17.06 5.28 11.98
N GLY A 38 17.87 6.34 11.97
CA GLY A 38 18.32 7.01 10.75
C GLY A 38 19.80 7.32 10.82
N ARG A 39 20.51 7.18 9.69
CA ARG A 39 21.92 7.58 9.55
C ARG A 39 22.21 8.06 8.13
N LEU A 40 23.27 8.83 7.96
CA LEU A 40 23.81 9.07 6.61
C LEU A 40 24.37 7.75 6.04
N ALA A 41 24.07 7.49 4.77
CA ALA A 41 24.61 6.34 4.06
C ALA A 41 26.13 6.51 3.85
N ASP A 42 26.87 5.41 3.98
CA ASP A 42 28.31 5.44 3.78
C ASP A 42 28.66 5.84 2.34
N GLY A 43 29.61 6.76 2.17
CA GLY A 43 29.99 7.30 0.87
C GLY A 43 29.01 8.33 0.28
N SER A 44 27.98 8.74 1.03
CA SER A 44 27.06 9.79 0.60
C SER A 44 27.75 11.16 0.56
N SER A 45 27.47 11.94 -0.49
CA SER A 45 28.00 13.31 -0.63
C SER A 45 27.24 14.30 0.23
N VAL A 46 27.92 15.37 0.67
CA VAL A 46 27.29 16.46 1.44
C VAL A 46 26.21 17.18 0.63
N ASP A 47 26.39 17.29 -0.70
CA ASP A 47 25.45 18.00 -1.58
C ASP A 47 24.21 17.18 -1.96
N ASN A 48 24.33 15.84 -1.91
CA ASN A 48 23.25 14.89 -2.17
C ASN A 48 23.25 13.79 -1.10
N PRO A 49 22.78 14.12 0.12
CA PRO A 49 22.75 13.16 1.20
C PRO A 49 21.73 12.05 0.91
N VAL A 50 22.13 10.82 1.24
CA VAL A 50 21.28 9.64 1.27
C VAL A 50 21.18 9.22 2.73
N ILE A 51 19.96 9.06 3.21
CA ILE A 51 19.68 8.67 4.59
C ILE A 51 19.21 7.23 4.58
N GLU A 52 19.93 6.37 5.28
CA GLU A 52 19.45 5.03 5.57
C GLU A 52 18.57 5.06 6.79
N THR A 53 17.41 4.40 6.73
CA THR A 53 16.51 4.26 7.86
C THR A 53 16.16 2.80 8.09
N ALA A 54 15.95 2.47 9.37
CA ALA A 54 15.42 1.19 9.81
C ALA A 54 14.25 1.47 10.76
N LEU A 55 13.06 1.00 10.38
CA LEU A 55 11.82 1.10 11.15
C LEU A 55 11.42 -0.29 11.60
N GLN A 56 11.21 -0.45 12.90
CA GLN A 56 10.59 -1.64 13.47
C GLN A 56 9.31 -1.25 14.21
N ILE A 57 8.25 -2.04 13.99
CA ILE A 57 6.96 -1.91 14.65
C ILE A 57 6.58 -3.29 15.19
N ASN A 58 6.24 -3.37 16.47
CA ASN A 58 5.74 -4.59 17.09
C ASN A 58 4.28 -4.39 17.54
N GLY A 59 3.39 -5.29 17.14
CA GLY A 59 1.97 -5.26 17.50
C GLY A 59 1.24 -4.00 17.03
N GLY A 60 1.66 -3.42 15.90
CA GLY A 60 1.05 -2.23 15.31
C GLY A 60 -0.38 -2.48 14.83
N SER A 61 -1.28 -1.51 15.00
CA SER A 61 -2.62 -1.53 14.43
C SER A 61 -3.04 -0.11 14.07
N LEU A 62 -3.73 0.03 12.94
CA LEU A 62 -4.23 1.30 12.43
C LEU A 62 -5.72 1.19 12.11
N GLN A 63 -6.51 2.00 12.78
CA GLN A 63 -7.94 2.16 12.54
C GLN A 63 -8.17 3.19 11.43
N ASP A 64 -9.30 3.10 10.73
CA ASP A 64 -9.74 4.03 9.68
C ASP A 64 -8.82 4.19 8.44
N VAL A 65 -7.73 3.41 8.31
CA VAL A 65 -6.84 3.44 7.13
C VAL A 65 -7.25 2.37 6.11
N HIS A 66 -7.23 1.10 6.52
CA HIS A 66 -7.65 -0.04 5.70
C HIS A 66 -8.01 -1.21 6.63
N PRO A 67 -9.06 -2.01 6.35
CA PRO A 67 -9.46 -3.12 7.24
C PRO A 67 -8.34 -4.10 7.59
N VAL A 68 -7.44 -4.39 6.64
CA VAL A 68 -6.25 -5.25 6.85
C VAL A 68 -5.28 -4.68 7.89
N LEU A 69 -5.24 -3.36 8.11
CA LEU A 69 -4.33 -2.75 9.09
C LEU A 69 -4.94 -2.64 10.49
N ALA A 70 -6.24 -2.92 10.65
CA ALA A 70 -6.90 -2.89 11.95
C ALA A 70 -6.50 -4.06 12.85
N THR A 71 -6.04 -5.18 12.26
CA THR A 71 -5.48 -6.33 12.97
C THR A 71 -4.01 -6.12 13.31
N PRO A 72 -3.53 -6.53 14.50
CA PRO A 72 -2.14 -6.36 14.89
C PRO A 72 -1.14 -6.94 13.89
N PHE A 73 -0.09 -6.19 13.58
CA PHE A 73 0.99 -6.60 12.69
C PHE A 73 2.36 -6.21 13.24
N ASP A 74 3.37 -6.97 12.85
CA ASP A 74 4.77 -6.61 13.04
C ASP A 74 5.36 -6.17 11.70
N ALA A 75 6.27 -5.20 11.73
CA ALA A 75 6.96 -4.70 10.54
C ALA A 75 8.45 -4.44 10.82
N ASP A 76 9.31 -4.83 9.89
CA ASP A 76 10.73 -4.43 9.79
C ASP A 76 10.93 -3.85 8.40
N ILE A 77 11.30 -2.58 8.32
CA ILE A 77 11.43 -1.84 7.06
C ILE A 77 12.77 -1.12 7.03
N ARG A 78 13.57 -1.39 5.99
CA ARG A 78 14.83 -0.73 5.70
C ARG A 78 14.72 0.05 4.41
N THR A 79 15.02 1.35 4.48
CA THR A 79 14.95 2.22 3.30
C THR A 79 16.17 3.11 3.16
N LYS A 80 16.41 3.58 1.94
CA LYS A 80 17.30 4.70 1.62
C LYS A 80 16.48 5.85 1.07
N ILE A 81 16.64 7.02 1.65
CA ILE A 81 15.89 8.22 1.29
C ILE A 81 16.86 9.22 0.68
N SER A 82 16.52 9.75 -0.49
CA SER A 82 17.28 10.79 -1.19
C SER A 82 16.47 12.09 -1.33
N GLY A 83 17.14 13.18 -1.68
CA GLY A 83 16.51 14.49 -1.92
C GLY A 83 16.29 15.35 -0.66
N LEU A 84 16.68 14.87 0.51
CA LEU A 84 16.62 15.62 1.78
C LEU A 84 17.84 16.54 1.95
N LYS A 85 17.77 17.75 1.39
CA LYS A 85 18.90 18.72 1.40
C LYS A 85 19.10 19.45 2.74
N ASP A 86 18.08 19.50 3.59
CA ASP A 86 18.16 20.09 4.92
C ASP A 86 17.26 19.35 5.92
N PHE A 87 17.57 19.50 7.21
CA PHE A 87 16.86 18.84 8.31
C PHE A 87 16.07 19.82 9.20
N THR A 88 15.83 21.04 8.72
CA THR A 88 15.11 22.03 9.53
C THR A 88 13.63 21.63 9.67
N PRO A 89 12.96 21.86 10.81
CA PRO A 89 11.54 21.56 10.91
C PRO A 89 10.72 22.36 9.89
N LYS A 90 9.92 21.68 9.07
CA LYS A 90 9.03 22.27 8.06
C LYS A 90 7.69 21.52 8.04
N PRO A 91 6.59 22.14 7.58
CA PRO A 91 5.37 21.42 7.26
C PRO A 91 5.64 20.29 6.27
N TRP A 92 5.05 19.11 6.50
CA TRP A 92 5.24 17.94 5.65
C TRP A 92 4.99 18.19 4.15
N PRO A 93 3.92 18.89 3.73
CA PRO A 93 3.70 19.18 2.32
C PRO A 93 4.85 19.96 1.67
N GLU A 94 5.42 20.93 2.39
CA GLU A 94 6.57 21.68 1.91
C GLU A 94 7.80 20.77 1.79
N ARG A 95 8.04 19.94 2.81
CA ARG A 95 9.13 18.97 2.80
C ARG A 95 9.04 17.99 1.63
N PHE A 96 7.86 17.45 1.36
CA PHE A 96 7.64 16.53 0.25
C PHE A 96 7.83 17.20 -1.12
N ARG A 97 7.40 18.45 -1.26
CA ARG A 97 7.62 19.23 -2.49
C ARG A 97 9.10 19.46 -2.76
N GLU A 98 9.89 19.77 -1.73
CA GLU A 98 11.35 19.93 -1.86
C GLU A 98 12.05 18.63 -2.24
N ILE A 99 11.68 17.51 -1.59
CA ILE A 99 12.19 16.18 -1.93
C ILE A 99 11.88 15.87 -3.39
N GLN A 100 10.64 16.12 -3.82
CA GLN A 100 10.22 15.91 -5.21
C GLN A 100 11.02 16.79 -6.19
N ALA A 101 11.16 18.09 -5.90
CA ALA A 101 11.93 19.02 -6.73
C ALA A 101 13.42 18.67 -6.79
N ALA A 102 13.94 17.98 -5.78
CA ALA A 102 15.30 17.45 -5.75
C ALA A 102 15.47 16.10 -6.49
N GLY A 103 14.41 15.55 -7.10
CA GLY A 103 14.44 14.20 -7.69
C GLY A 103 14.54 13.09 -6.64
N GLY A 104 14.12 13.38 -5.41
CA GLY A 104 14.18 12.48 -4.28
C GLY A 104 13.25 11.28 -4.42
N HIS A 105 13.68 10.17 -3.85
CA HIS A 105 12.96 8.90 -3.86
C HIS A 105 13.27 8.13 -2.57
N VAL A 106 12.43 7.14 -2.30
CA VAL A 106 12.63 6.16 -1.24
C VAL A 106 12.87 4.81 -1.91
N GLU A 107 14.07 4.28 -1.74
CA GLU A 107 14.40 2.89 -2.06
C GLU A 107 14.08 2.04 -0.83
N ILE A 108 13.11 1.14 -0.94
CA ILE A 108 12.85 0.11 0.06
C ILE A 108 13.77 -1.06 -0.26
N VAL A 109 14.85 -1.17 0.52
CA VAL A 109 15.84 -2.24 0.40
C VAL A 109 15.22 -3.57 0.83
N GLN A 110 14.47 -3.52 1.92
CA GLN A 110 13.72 -4.65 2.44
C GLN A 110 12.57 -4.13 3.29
N SER A 111 11.41 -4.73 3.13
CA SER A 111 10.28 -4.61 4.04
C SER A 111 9.78 -6.01 4.34
N ARG A 112 9.54 -6.32 5.61
CA ARG A 112 8.88 -7.55 6.06
C ARG A 112 7.73 -7.15 6.97
N ILE A 113 6.52 -7.57 6.61
CA ILE A 113 5.32 -7.37 7.41
C ILE A 113 4.77 -8.74 7.76
N GLN A 114 4.44 -8.95 9.03
CA GLN A 114 3.83 -10.17 9.52
C GLN A 114 2.54 -9.87 10.26
N GLN A 115 1.48 -10.60 9.94
CA GLN A 115 0.17 -10.48 10.58
C GLN A 115 -0.43 -11.87 10.74
N GLY A 116 -0.38 -12.41 11.96
CA GLY A 116 -0.73 -13.82 12.21
C GLY A 116 0.15 -14.76 11.36
N GLU A 117 -0.49 -15.52 10.48
CA GLU A 117 0.17 -16.45 9.55
C GLU A 117 0.62 -15.80 8.23
N MET A 118 0.13 -14.58 7.93
CA MET A 118 0.49 -13.87 6.71
C MET A 118 1.85 -13.21 6.89
N ILE A 119 2.72 -13.42 5.91
CA ILE A 119 4.03 -12.75 5.83
C ILE A 119 4.17 -12.18 4.44
N ALA A 120 4.50 -10.90 4.36
CA ALA A 120 4.79 -10.20 3.12
C ALA A 120 6.21 -9.65 3.19
N ILE A 121 7.00 -9.89 2.15
CA ILE A 121 8.26 -9.18 1.93
C ILE A 121 8.16 -8.31 0.68
N SER A 122 8.78 -7.13 0.71
CA SER A 122 8.85 -6.28 -0.48
C SER A 122 10.14 -5.49 -0.59
N ALA A 123 10.45 -5.11 -1.83
CA ALA A 123 11.54 -4.21 -2.17
C ALA A 123 11.18 -3.42 -3.44
N GLY A 124 11.74 -2.24 -3.61
CA GLY A 124 11.51 -1.40 -4.78
C GLY A 124 11.70 0.08 -4.49
N THR A 125 11.29 0.93 -5.43
CA THR A 125 11.53 2.36 -5.35
C THR A 125 10.25 3.13 -5.56
N LEU A 126 10.02 4.12 -4.70
CA LEU A 126 8.90 5.04 -4.75
C LEU A 126 9.40 6.49 -4.85
N SER A 127 8.76 7.30 -5.69
CA SER A 127 8.99 8.72 -5.82
C SER A 127 7.68 9.50 -5.75
N LEU A 128 7.77 10.83 -5.76
CA LEU A 128 6.63 11.72 -5.88
C LEU A 128 6.62 12.35 -7.26
N ASN A 129 5.45 12.36 -7.88
CA ASN A 129 5.24 13.08 -9.13
C ASN A 129 4.98 14.58 -8.87
N ALA A 130 4.85 15.36 -9.95
CA ALA A 130 4.64 16.82 -9.85
C ALA A 130 3.35 17.22 -9.11
N ASN A 131 2.36 16.33 -9.01
CA ASN A 131 1.11 16.53 -8.29
C ASN A 131 1.17 16.03 -6.84
N GLY A 132 2.38 15.72 -6.34
CA GLY A 132 2.59 15.20 -4.99
C GLY A 132 2.07 13.78 -4.77
N ARG A 133 1.81 13.02 -5.83
CA ARG A 133 1.32 11.64 -5.72
C ARG A 133 2.45 10.64 -5.85
N ILE A 134 2.31 9.52 -5.15
CA ILE A 134 3.28 8.44 -5.18
C ILE A 134 3.27 7.75 -6.55
N GLU A 135 4.45 7.47 -7.07
CA GLU A 135 4.69 6.66 -8.25
C GLU A 135 5.87 5.70 -8.03
N GLY A 136 5.94 4.63 -8.82
CA GLY A 136 7.00 3.63 -8.73
C GLY A 136 6.47 2.20 -8.69
N GLU A 137 7.32 1.28 -8.24
CA GLU A 137 6.99 -0.14 -8.20
C GLU A 137 7.63 -0.80 -6.98
N LEU A 138 6.86 -1.71 -6.35
CA LEU A 138 7.33 -2.60 -5.30
C LEU A 138 7.15 -4.04 -5.77
N GLN A 139 8.22 -4.81 -5.79
CA GLN A 139 8.11 -6.25 -5.91
C GLN A 139 7.72 -6.80 -4.54
N MET A 140 6.58 -7.50 -4.46
CA MET A 140 6.06 -8.04 -3.22
C MET A 140 5.92 -9.56 -3.32
N THR A 141 6.34 -10.27 -2.29
CA THR A 141 6.13 -11.72 -2.14
C THR A 141 5.36 -11.99 -0.86
N VAL A 142 4.23 -12.68 -0.95
CA VAL A 142 3.31 -12.91 0.16
C VAL A 142 3.01 -14.39 0.32
N THR A 143 2.99 -14.86 1.56
CA THR A 143 2.40 -16.15 1.94
C THR A 143 1.19 -15.91 2.84
N GLY A 144 0.19 -16.81 2.80
CA GLY A 144 -1.03 -16.69 3.61
C GLY A 144 -2.01 -15.61 3.13
N LEU A 145 -1.93 -15.21 1.85
CA LEU A 145 -2.79 -14.16 1.27
C LEU A 145 -4.28 -14.54 1.34
N GLU A 146 -4.59 -15.82 1.35
CA GLU A 146 -5.95 -16.38 1.34
C GLU A 146 -6.81 -15.85 2.49
N ARG A 147 -6.19 -15.50 3.62
CA ARG A 147 -6.89 -15.01 4.80
C ARG A 147 -7.20 -13.51 4.75
N VAL A 148 -6.48 -12.74 3.94
CA VAL A 148 -6.68 -11.29 3.82
C VAL A 148 -7.51 -10.90 2.60
N ILE A 149 -7.72 -11.81 1.63
CA ILE A 149 -8.57 -11.56 0.45
C ILE A 149 -9.95 -10.98 0.82
N PRO A 150 -10.71 -11.52 1.80
CA PRO A 150 -12.00 -10.94 2.19
C PRO A 150 -11.86 -9.50 2.70
N ALA A 151 -10.79 -9.23 3.46
CA ALA A 151 -10.50 -7.91 4.02
C ALA A 151 -9.98 -6.90 2.99
N LEU A 152 -9.53 -7.34 1.80
CA LEU A 152 -9.19 -6.47 0.67
C LEU A 152 -10.43 -5.91 -0.04
N GLY A 153 -11.64 -6.38 0.30
CA GLY A 153 -12.89 -5.83 -0.25
C GLY A 153 -13.12 -6.15 -1.73
N ILE A 154 -12.32 -7.06 -2.32
CA ILE A 154 -12.46 -7.49 -3.72
C ILE A 154 -13.84 -8.13 -3.95
N GLU A 155 -14.35 -8.85 -2.94
CA GLU A 155 -15.70 -9.45 -2.96
C GLU A 155 -16.80 -8.39 -3.06
N LYS A 156 -16.70 -7.27 -2.32
CA LYS A 156 -17.63 -6.15 -2.45
C LYS A 156 -17.59 -5.50 -3.82
N MET A 157 -16.41 -5.32 -4.42
CA MET A 157 -16.29 -4.78 -5.78
C MET A 157 -16.95 -5.69 -6.82
N LEU A 158 -16.96 -7.01 -6.58
CA LEU A 158 -17.58 -7.98 -7.46
C LEU A 158 -19.10 -8.09 -7.25
N GLU A 159 -19.58 -7.93 -6.01
CA GLU A 159 -21.01 -7.97 -5.65
C GLU A 159 -21.75 -6.65 -5.96
N GLU A 160 -21.12 -5.51 -5.66
CA GLU A 160 -21.70 -4.17 -5.89
C GLU A 160 -21.50 -3.68 -7.33
N GLY A 161 -20.66 -4.37 -8.10
CA GLY A 161 -20.29 -4.03 -9.47
C GLY A 161 -19.24 -2.91 -9.54
N VAL A 162 -18.62 -2.75 -10.71
CA VAL A 162 -17.60 -1.71 -10.94
C VAL A 162 -18.23 -0.32 -10.73
N PRO A 163 -17.69 0.52 -9.83
CA PRO A 163 -18.21 1.86 -9.60
C PRO A 163 -18.24 2.67 -10.90
N GLN A 164 -19.28 3.48 -11.10
CA GLN A 164 -19.46 4.24 -12.34
C GLN A 164 -18.30 5.23 -12.59
N SER A 165 -17.69 5.73 -11.52
CA SER A 165 -16.48 6.55 -11.54
C SER A 165 -15.22 5.81 -12.02
N THR A 166 -15.22 4.48 -11.99
CA THR A 166 -14.18 3.64 -12.59
C THR A 166 -14.49 3.43 -14.06
N LEU A 167 -15.75 3.12 -14.41
CA LEU A 167 -16.22 2.98 -15.79
C LEU A 167 -15.98 4.24 -16.63
N ASP A 168 -16.29 5.43 -16.10
CA ASP A 168 -16.07 6.70 -16.81
C ASP A 168 -14.59 6.95 -17.16
N ARG A 169 -13.66 6.33 -16.43
CA ARG A 169 -12.21 6.48 -16.66
C ARG A 169 -11.65 5.49 -17.69
N VAL A 170 -12.24 4.29 -17.79
CA VAL A 170 -11.82 3.27 -18.78
C VAL A 170 -12.64 3.30 -20.07
N ALA A 171 -13.91 3.69 -19.99
CA ALA A 171 -14.83 3.78 -21.11
C ALA A 171 -15.82 4.95 -20.89
N PRO A 172 -15.42 6.18 -21.20
CA PRO A 172 -16.25 7.36 -21.00
C PRO A 172 -17.60 7.22 -21.72
N GLY A 173 -18.71 7.37 -20.98
CA GLY A 173 -20.06 7.34 -21.53
C GLY A 173 -20.81 6.01 -21.37
N VAL A 174 -20.20 4.98 -20.77
CA VAL A 174 -20.89 3.72 -20.44
C VAL A 174 -21.54 3.82 -19.06
N LYS A 175 -22.87 3.70 -18.99
CA LYS A 175 -23.58 3.71 -17.70
C LYS A 175 -23.63 2.31 -17.09
N THR A 176 -23.49 2.21 -15.76
CA THR A 176 -23.62 0.94 -15.02
C THR A 176 -24.99 0.29 -15.23
N GLN A 177 -26.00 1.11 -15.51
CA GLN A 177 -27.36 0.67 -15.83
C GLN A 177 -27.47 -0.01 -17.20
N ASP A 178 -26.67 0.40 -18.20
CA ASP A 178 -26.65 -0.20 -19.54
C ASP A 178 -25.96 -1.58 -19.51
N LEU A 179 -24.94 -1.72 -18.66
CA LEU A 179 -24.32 -3.01 -18.35
C LEU A 179 -25.30 -3.97 -17.68
N ASN A 180 -26.03 -3.51 -16.66
CA ASN A 180 -27.07 -4.30 -15.99
C ASN A 180 -28.18 -4.76 -16.96
N ASN A 181 -28.56 -3.89 -17.91
CA ASN A 181 -29.53 -4.23 -18.95
C ASN A 181 -28.98 -5.27 -19.93
N LEU A 182 -27.69 -5.22 -20.26
CA LEU A 182 -27.02 -6.22 -21.11
C LEU A 182 -26.92 -7.58 -20.41
N PHE A 183 -26.56 -7.60 -19.12
CA PHE A 183 -26.53 -8.83 -18.31
C PHE A 183 -27.93 -9.45 -18.17
N GLY A 184 -28.97 -8.62 -17.99
CA GLY A 184 -30.37 -9.07 -17.97
C GLY A 184 -30.90 -9.55 -19.32
N ALA A 185 -30.38 -9.02 -20.44
CA ALA A 185 -30.72 -9.46 -21.78
C ALA A 185 -30.05 -10.81 -22.13
N LEU A 186 -28.82 -11.04 -21.68
CA LEU A 186 -28.10 -12.31 -21.81
C LEU A 186 -28.81 -13.47 -21.08
N ASP A 187 -29.34 -13.22 -19.88
CA ASP A 187 -30.08 -14.24 -19.09
C ASP A 187 -31.43 -14.62 -19.74
N ARG A 188 -31.98 -13.72 -20.57
CA ARG A 188 -33.21 -13.97 -21.35
C ARG A 188 -32.94 -14.72 -22.66
N ALA A 189 -31.74 -14.58 -23.22
CA ALA A 189 -31.34 -15.26 -24.45
C ALA A 189 -30.92 -16.72 -24.22
N ILE A 190 -30.38 -17.06 -23.04
CA ILE A 190 -29.97 -18.42 -22.67
C ILE A 190 -30.30 -18.66 -21.17
N PRO A 191 -31.44 -19.32 -20.88
CA PRO A 191 -31.85 -19.60 -19.50
C PRO A 191 -30.83 -20.47 -18.76
N GLY A 192 -30.30 -19.97 -17.63
CA GLY A 192 -29.41 -20.72 -16.74
C GLY A 192 -27.97 -20.22 -16.66
N LEU A 193 -27.54 -19.31 -17.54
CA LEU A 193 -26.19 -18.72 -17.46
C LEU A 193 -25.99 -17.83 -16.23
N GLY A 194 -27.03 -17.13 -15.75
CA GLY A 194 -26.94 -16.33 -14.51
C GLY A 194 -26.58 -17.13 -13.26
N LYS A 195 -26.95 -18.43 -13.19
CA LYS A 195 -26.57 -19.34 -12.09
C LYS A 195 -25.14 -19.86 -12.23
N VAL A 196 -24.70 -20.13 -13.46
CA VAL A 196 -23.33 -20.61 -13.75
C VAL A 196 -22.30 -19.50 -13.52
N VAL A 197 -22.63 -18.24 -13.81
CA VAL A 197 -21.76 -17.09 -13.52
C VAL A 197 -21.66 -16.82 -12.01
N LYS A 198 -22.74 -16.92 -11.24
CA LYS A 198 -22.69 -16.73 -9.78
C LYS A 198 -21.98 -17.88 -9.04
N GLN A 199 -22.14 -19.13 -9.49
CA GLN A 199 -21.41 -20.26 -8.90
C GLN A 199 -19.94 -20.33 -9.36
N ASN A 200 -19.61 -19.86 -10.58
CA ASN A 200 -18.23 -19.80 -11.07
C ASN A 200 -17.52 -18.48 -10.76
N ALA A 201 -18.18 -17.45 -10.23
CA ALA A 201 -17.50 -16.24 -9.77
C ALA A 201 -16.49 -16.56 -8.65
N ASN A 202 -16.88 -17.43 -7.69
CA ASN A 202 -15.98 -17.88 -6.63
C ASN A 202 -14.81 -18.76 -7.12
N VAL A 203 -14.99 -19.48 -8.25
CA VAL A 203 -13.95 -20.34 -8.84
C VAL A 203 -13.05 -19.57 -9.82
N GLY A 204 -13.62 -18.62 -10.56
CA GLY A 204 -12.93 -17.75 -11.52
C GLY A 204 -12.08 -16.67 -10.86
N VAL A 205 -12.46 -16.20 -9.68
CA VAL A 205 -11.65 -15.27 -8.87
C VAL A 205 -10.42 -15.97 -8.27
N ALA A 206 -10.55 -17.23 -7.83
CA ALA A 206 -9.40 -18.02 -7.38
C ALA A 206 -8.41 -18.30 -8.54
N ALA A 207 -8.92 -18.51 -9.76
CA ALA A 207 -8.09 -18.70 -10.96
C ALA A 207 -7.42 -17.40 -11.44
N SER A 208 -8.08 -16.25 -11.33
CA SER A 208 -7.48 -14.95 -11.65
C SER A 208 -6.48 -14.50 -10.59
N ILE A 209 -6.71 -14.73 -9.30
CA ILE A 209 -5.73 -14.43 -8.25
C ILE A 209 -4.52 -15.38 -8.32
N ASN A 210 -4.70 -16.65 -8.68
CA ASN A 210 -3.60 -17.57 -8.97
C ASN A 210 -2.84 -17.26 -10.27
N SER A 211 -3.32 -16.32 -11.10
CA SER A 211 -2.55 -15.74 -12.20
C SER A 211 -1.97 -14.35 -11.86
N LEU A 212 -2.42 -13.71 -10.77
CA LEU A 212 -1.78 -12.52 -10.20
C LEU A 212 -0.46 -12.95 -9.54
N GLY A 213 0.63 -12.86 -10.29
CA GLY A 213 1.98 -13.14 -9.83
C GLY A 213 2.54 -14.51 -10.21
N SER A 214 3.81 -14.71 -9.90
CA SER A 214 4.51 -15.99 -10.04
C SER A 214 4.43 -16.79 -8.75
N GLU A 215 4.49 -18.12 -8.86
CA GLU A 215 4.70 -18.98 -7.68
C GLU A 215 6.07 -18.69 -7.08
N ALA A 216 6.11 -18.62 -5.75
CA ALA A 216 7.32 -18.36 -4.97
C ALA A 216 7.31 -19.20 -3.69
N MET A 217 8.43 -19.17 -2.97
CA MET A 217 8.53 -19.69 -1.61
C MET A 217 8.96 -18.56 -0.69
N LEU A 218 8.32 -18.44 0.47
CA LEU A 218 8.68 -17.48 1.50
C LEU A 218 8.74 -18.21 2.84
N GLU A 219 9.91 -18.20 3.47
CA GLU A 219 10.15 -18.89 4.76
C GLU A 219 9.70 -20.37 4.74
N GLY A 220 9.93 -21.05 3.62
CA GLY A 220 9.55 -22.46 3.41
C GLY A 220 8.05 -22.71 3.18
N LYS A 221 7.23 -21.66 3.14
CA LYS A 221 5.80 -21.72 2.83
C LYS A 221 5.53 -21.34 1.37
N LYS A 222 4.46 -21.91 0.79
CA LYS A 222 3.98 -21.51 -0.54
C LYS A 222 3.64 -20.02 -0.53
N ALA A 223 4.15 -19.29 -1.51
CA ALA A 223 3.99 -17.86 -1.64
C ALA A 223 3.67 -17.45 -3.07
N ARG A 224 3.30 -16.19 -3.23
CA ARG A 224 2.99 -15.55 -4.50
C ARG A 224 3.78 -14.26 -4.61
N SER A 225 4.44 -14.05 -5.73
CA SER A 225 5.22 -12.84 -5.99
C SER A 225 4.59 -12.02 -7.09
N PHE A 226 4.36 -10.74 -6.86
CA PHE A 226 3.72 -9.84 -7.82
C PHE A 226 4.26 -8.41 -7.70
N PRO A 227 4.33 -7.66 -8.81
CA PRO A 227 4.62 -6.25 -8.77
C PRO A 227 3.38 -5.47 -8.32
N LEU A 228 3.57 -4.57 -7.35
CA LEU A 228 2.63 -3.53 -6.98
C LEU A 228 3.09 -2.22 -7.63
N ARG A 229 2.27 -1.70 -8.54
CA ARG A 229 2.59 -0.47 -9.29
C ARG A 229 1.84 0.71 -8.71
N PHE A 230 2.55 1.82 -8.58
CA PHE A 230 2.02 3.09 -8.14
C PHE A 230 2.02 4.04 -9.34
N VAL A 231 0.84 4.49 -9.74
CA VAL A 231 0.67 5.39 -10.89
C VAL A 231 -0.29 6.49 -10.49
N ASP A 232 0.21 7.72 -10.37
CA ASP A 232 -0.57 8.87 -9.92
C ASP A 232 -1.31 8.59 -8.59
N GLY A 233 -0.61 7.96 -7.65
CA GLY A 233 -1.14 7.55 -6.35
C GLY A 233 -2.12 6.37 -6.37
N ALA A 234 -2.52 5.86 -7.54
CA ALA A 234 -3.28 4.62 -7.61
C ALA A 234 -2.37 3.42 -7.35
N VAL A 235 -2.80 2.50 -6.49
CA VAL A 235 -2.08 1.25 -6.20
C VAL A 235 -2.69 0.13 -7.04
N LEU A 236 -1.87 -0.47 -7.90
CA LEU A 236 -2.28 -1.45 -8.89
C LEU A 236 -1.62 -2.79 -8.62
N LEU A 237 -2.44 -3.85 -8.54
CA LEU A 237 -2.01 -5.24 -8.56
C LEU A 237 -2.36 -5.82 -9.94
N GLY A 238 -1.35 -5.89 -10.83
CA GLY A 238 -1.60 -6.19 -12.24
C GLY A 238 -2.58 -5.16 -12.85
N PRO A 239 -3.70 -5.59 -13.46
CA PRO A 239 -4.70 -4.68 -14.03
C PRO A 239 -5.70 -4.13 -12.99
N ILE A 240 -5.62 -4.56 -11.72
CA ILE A 240 -6.64 -4.28 -10.70
C ILE A 240 -6.18 -3.13 -9.80
N LYS A 241 -7.02 -2.10 -9.65
CA LYS A 241 -6.80 -1.05 -8.65
C LYS A 241 -7.24 -1.53 -7.27
N VAL A 242 -6.28 -1.63 -6.35
CA VAL A 242 -6.50 -2.10 -4.97
C VAL A 242 -6.49 -0.97 -3.95
N GLY A 243 -6.05 0.23 -4.35
CA GLY A 243 -6.02 1.38 -3.44
C GLY A 243 -5.81 2.72 -4.15
N GLN A 244 -6.01 3.79 -3.40
CA GLN A 244 -5.68 5.16 -3.81
C GLN A 244 -5.04 5.89 -2.64
N ILE A 245 -3.82 6.38 -2.86
CA ILE A 245 -3.12 7.24 -1.92
C ILE A 245 -3.42 8.69 -2.31
N PRO A 246 -3.84 9.55 -1.36
CA PRO A 246 -4.01 10.97 -1.61
C PRO A 246 -2.67 11.66 -1.91
N PRO A 247 -2.67 12.85 -2.53
CA PRO A 247 -1.43 13.61 -2.71
C PRO A 247 -0.84 14.00 -1.34
N LEU A 248 0.49 14.02 -1.26
CA LEU A 248 1.23 14.41 -0.06
C LEU A 248 1.46 15.93 0.02
N PHE A 249 1.25 16.68 -1.06
CA PHE A 249 1.37 18.14 -1.12
C PHE A 249 0.58 18.78 -2.27
#